data_AF-A0A4R1KEH2-F1
#
_entry.id   AF-A0A4R1KEH2-F1
#
_cell.length_a   1.000
_cell.length_b   1.000
_cell.length_c   1.000
_cell.angle_alpha   90.00
_cell.angle_beta   90.00
_cell.angle_gamma   90.00
#
_symmetry.space_group_name_H-M   'P 1'
#
loop_
_entity.id
_entity.type
_entity.pdbx_description
1 polymer ?
#
loop_
_entity_poly.entity_id
_entity_poly.type
_entity_poly.pdbx_seq_one_letter_code
_entity_poly.pdbx_strand_id
1 'polypeptide(L)'
;MNRILIAVGIFILVFTTSLWAFFPFGPFVESTVSKSAKNMGMKIKYDGADSGIFSTTLKDVQLNGREIGDFTLRHTPMTIFTRSMKVSVKGIYNAEAEISEDLMEFDVTTSGRALDFIKEPVSLNGNVRIQGKIDIKGDSSRIKAQADKMLLETPLGEMTFENVSADIESAKSRVTINSIKSDDRNELNMKGTIRLKRIHMPDSEVALNGSIKLAGQRKSLSINGKIDNLHPVLN
;
A
#
# COMPACT_ATOMS: atom_id res chain seq x y z
N MET A 1 20.09 -47.54 -21.84
CA MET A 1 19.90 -46.67 -20.65
C MET A 1 19.75 -45.19 -21.01
N ASN A 2 20.67 -44.59 -21.78
CA ASN A 2 20.60 -43.16 -22.13
C ASN A 2 19.35 -42.72 -22.93
N ARG A 3 18.82 -43.56 -23.83
CA ARG A 3 17.63 -43.21 -24.63
C ARG A 3 16.35 -43.09 -23.79
N ILE A 4 16.22 -43.87 -22.72
CA ILE A 4 15.05 -43.82 -21.81
C ILE A 4 15.14 -42.56 -20.95
N LEU A 5 16.33 -42.22 -20.44
CA LEU A 5 16.54 -40.97 -19.70
C LEU A 5 16.30 -39.73 -20.56
N ILE A 6 16.75 -39.74 -21.81
CA ILE A 6 16.50 -38.64 -22.77
C ILE A 6 14.99 -38.55 -23.09
N ALA A 7 14.32 -39.68 -23.34
CA ALA A 7 12.89 -39.70 -23.61
C ALA A 7 12.04 -39.22 -22.42
N VAL A 8 12.41 -39.59 -21.19
CA VAL A 8 11.77 -39.10 -19.96
C VAL A 8 12.04 -37.60 -19.79
N GLY A 9 13.27 -37.13 -20.04
CA GLY A 9 13.60 -35.70 -20.00
C GLY A 9 12.80 -34.87 -21.00
N ILE A 10 12.68 -35.35 -22.24
CA ILE A 10 11.86 -34.69 -23.29
C ILE A 10 10.38 -34.73 -22.91
N PHE A 11 9.88 -35.86 -22.40
CA PHE A 11 8.48 -35.98 -21.97
C PHE A 11 8.16 -34.99 -20.85
N ILE A 12 9.00 -34.90 -19.81
CA ILE A 12 8.81 -33.93 -18.72
C ILE A 12 8.83 -32.52 -19.28
N LEU A 13 9.79 -32.18 -20.14
CA LEU A 13 9.89 -30.83 -20.73
C LEU A 13 8.64 -30.49 -21.55
N VAL A 14 8.21 -31.38 -22.45
CA VAL A 14 7.01 -31.21 -23.29
C VAL A 14 5.75 -31.15 -22.44
N PHE A 15 5.62 -32.02 -21.44
CA PHE A 15 4.50 -32.06 -20.51
C PHE A 15 4.41 -30.77 -19.69
N THR A 16 5.53 -30.29 -19.14
CA THR A 16 5.59 -29.01 -18.42
C THR A 16 5.27 -27.83 -19.34
N THR A 17 5.81 -27.78 -20.56
CA THR A 17 5.46 -26.72 -21.52
C THR A 17 4.00 -26.79 -21.96
N SER A 18 3.42 -27.98 -22.08
CA SER A 18 2.02 -28.17 -22.49
C SER A 18 1.07 -27.79 -21.37
N LEU A 19 1.33 -28.24 -20.15
CA LEU A 19 0.61 -27.80 -18.95
C LEU A 19 0.60 -26.28 -18.85
N TRP A 20 1.71 -25.64 -19.20
CA TRP A 20 1.85 -24.19 -19.16
C TRP A 20 1.12 -23.50 -20.31
N ALA A 21 1.21 -24.01 -21.55
CA ALA A 21 0.50 -23.45 -22.70
C ALA A 21 -1.03 -23.57 -22.57
N PHE A 22 -1.52 -24.64 -21.93
CA PHE A 22 -2.95 -24.91 -21.75
C PHE A 22 -3.47 -24.55 -20.36
N PHE A 23 -2.65 -23.93 -19.50
CA PHE A 23 -3.12 -23.51 -18.18
C PHE A 23 -4.15 -22.38 -18.33
N PRO A 24 -5.33 -22.48 -17.69
CA PRO A 24 -6.33 -21.42 -17.74
C PRO A 24 -5.92 -20.25 -16.82
N PHE A 25 -4.90 -19.49 -17.21
CA PHE A 25 -4.33 -18.40 -16.40
C PHE A 25 -5.37 -17.34 -16.05
N GLY A 26 -6.21 -16.94 -17.00
CA GLY A 26 -7.28 -15.95 -16.77
C GLY A 26 -8.24 -16.36 -15.64
N PRO A 27 -8.96 -17.49 -15.77
CA PRO A 27 -9.86 -17.97 -14.72
C PRO A 27 -9.17 -18.20 -13.36
N PHE A 28 -7.91 -18.64 -13.35
CA PHE A 28 -7.14 -18.83 -12.12
C PHE A 28 -6.84 -17.50 -11.41
N VAL A 29 -6.36 -16.50 -12.16
CA VAL A 29 -6.04 -15.17 -11.64
C VAL A 29 -7.31 -14.45 -11.19
N GLU A 30 -8.38 -14.48 -11.99
CA GLU A 30 -9.68 -13.90 -11.64
C GLU A 30 -10.25 -14.51 -10.34
N SER A 31 -10.19 -15.84 -10.20
CA SER A 31 -10.62 -16.55 -9.00
C SER A 31 -9.81 -16.15 -7.77
N THR A 32 -8.48 -16.02 -7.92
CA THR A 32 -7.58 -15.62 -6.84
C THR A 32 -7.84 -14.18 -6.42
N VAL A 33 -7.94 -13.24 -7.36
CA VAL A 33 -8.23 -11.83 -7.10
C VAL A 33 -9.60 -11.66 -6.43
N SER A 34 -10.63 -12.35 -6.94
CA SER A 34 -11.99 -12.31 -6.38
C SER A 34 -12.06 -12.87 -4.96
N LYS A 35 -11.37 -13.99 -4.68
CA LYS A 35 -11.27 -14.56 -3.33
C LYS A 35 -10.56 -13.63 -2.36
N SER A 36 -9.40 -13.07 -2.76
CA SER A 36 -8.65 -12.12 -1.94
C SER A 36 -9.48 -10.86 -1.63
N ALA A 37 -10.17 -10.32 -2.63
CA ALA A 37 -11.07 -9.18 -2.46
C ALA A 37 -12.18 -9.47 -1.44
N LYS A 38 -12.86 -10.61 -1.58
CA LYS A 38 -13.94 -11.02 -0.68
C LYS A 38 -13.44 -11.19 0.76
N ASN A 39 -12.26 -11.80 0.95
CA ASN A 39 -11.65 -11.99 2.27
C ASN A 39 -11.26 -10.66 2.94
N MET A 40 -10.90 -9.65 2.15
CA MET A 40 -10.56 -8.31 2.62
C MET A 40 -11.77 -7.36 2.72
N GLY A 41 -12.99 -7.82 2.39
CA GLY A 41 -14.19 -6.99 2.39
C GLY A 41 -14.20 -5.92 1.30
N MET A 42 -13.39 -6.08 0.24
CA MET A 42 -13.28 -5.14 -0.87
C MET A 42 -14.12 -5.61 -2.07
N LYS A 43 -14.77 -4.68 -2.76
CA LYS A 43 -15.44 -4.92 -4.05
C LYS A 43 -14.50 -4.53 -5.18
N ILE A 44 -14.10 -5.49 -6.01
CA ILE A 44 -13.29 -5.26 -7.22
C ILE A 44 -14.20 -5.32 -8.44
N LYS A 45 -14.09 -4.35 -9.34
CA LYS A 45 -14.63 -4.39 -10.71
C LYS A 45 -13.49 -4.15 -11.69
N TYR A 46 -13.61 -4.64 -12.91
CA TYR A 46 -12.67 -4.41 -14.01
C TYR A 46 -13.41 -4.62 -15.34
N ASP A 47 -13.00 -3.93 -16.39
CA ASP A 47 -13.72 -3.93 -17.68
C ASP A 47 -13.22 -5.02 -18.64
N GLY A 48 -12.02 -5.54 -18.41
CA GLY A 48 -11.49 -6.66 -19.18
C GLY A 48 -10.24 -7.29 -18.55
N ALA A 49 -9.92 -8.49 -19.02
CA ALA A 49 -8.73 -9.23 -18.63
C ALA A 49 -7.97 -9.67 -19.88
N ASP A 50 -6.69 -9.30 -19.97
CA ASP A 50 -5.77 -9.77 -21.00
C ASP A 50 -4.77 -10.74 -20.35
N SER A 51 -4.94 -12.03 -20.60
CA SER A 51 -4.14 -13.10 -19.99
C SER A 51 -3.21 -13.72 -21.01
N GLY A 52 -1.92 -13.39 -20.89
CA GLY A 52 -0.83 -14.05 -21.60
C GLY A 52 -0.11 -15.06 -20.72
N ILE A 53 0.78 -15.83 -21.33
CA ILE A 53 1.48 -16.93 -20.66
C ILE A 53 2.41 -16.42 -19.52
N PHE A 54 2.90 -15.18 -19.60
CA PHE A 54 3.80 -14.59 -18.59
C PHE A 54 3.16 -13.51 -17.72
N SER A 55 1.94 -13.07 -18.06
CA SER A 55 1.31 -11.95 -17.39
C SER A 55 -0.18 -11.90 -17.64
N THR A 56 -0.93 -11.54 -16.61
CA THR A 56 -2.35 -11.21 -16.72
C THR A 56 -2.55 -9.74 -16.35
N THR A 57 -3.18 -8.97 -17.23
CA THR A 57 -3.52 -7.57 -16.98
C THR A 57 -5.02 -7.42 -16.88
N LEU A 58 -5.51 -6.96 -15.74
CA LEU A 58 -6.88 -6.50 -15.55
C LEU A 58 -6.93 -5.01 -15.90
N LYS A 59 -7.83 -4.62 -16.80
CA LYS A 59 -7.96 -3.25 -17.28
C LYS A 59 -9.02 -2.49 -16.49
N ASP A 60 -8.77 -1.20 -16.27
CA ASP A 60 -9.72 -0.26 -15.65
C ASP A 60 -10.26 -0.77 -14.31
N VAL A 61 -9.36 -1.23 -13.45
CA VAL A 61 -9.74 -1.82 -12.17
C VAL A 61 -10.34 -0.73 -11.27
N GLN A 62 -11.45 -1.06 -10.62
CA GLN A 62 -12.08 -0.25 -9.60
C GLN A 62 -12.14 -1.00 -8.26
N LEU A 63 -11.66 -0.35 -7.20
CA LEU A 63 -11.79 -0.82 -5.82
C LEU A 63 -12.85 0.00 -5.09
N ASN A 64 -13.89 -0.66 -4.59
CA ASN A 64 -15.01 -0.03 -3.87
C ASN A 64 -15.63 1.16 -4.63
N GLY A 65 -15.68 1.06 -5.97
CA GLY A 65 -16.22 2.10 -6.85
C GLY A 65 -15.24 3.23 -7.19
N ARG A 66 -13.96 3.12 -6.82
CA ARG A 66 -12.90 4.05 -7.21
C ARG A 66 -11.96 3.42 -8.23
N GLU A 67 -11.74 4.11 -9.33
CA GLU A 67 -10.75 3.73 -10.33
C GLU A 67 -9.33 3.77 -9.73
N ILE A 68 -8.58 2.70 -9.93
CA ILE A 68 -7.16 2.60 -9.56
C ILE A 68 -6.26 2.51 -10.80
N GLY A 69 -6.80 2.04 -11.92
CA GLY A 69 -6.10 1.88 -13.21
C GLY A 69 -5.87 0.41 -13.56
N ASP A 70 -4.84 0.15 -14.36
CA ASP A 70 -4.52 -1.19 -14.85
C ASP A 70 -3.72 -1.97 -13.82
N PHE A 71 -4.13 -3.22 -13.58
CA PHE A 71 -3.48 -4.14 -12.65
C PHE A 71 -2.82 -5.28 -13.42
N THR A 72 -1.49 -5.31 -13.44
CA THR A 72 -0.72 -6.38 -14.09
C THR A 72 -0.11 -7.32 -13.06
N LEU A 73 -0.45 -8.59 -13.20
CA LEU A 73 0.10 -9.72 -12.46
C LEU A 73 1.11 -10.48 -13.31
N ARG A 74 2.40 -10.39 -12.99
CA ARG A 74 3.44 -11.14 -13.71
C ARG A 74 3.63 -12.50 -13.06
N HIS A 75 3.60 -13.55 -13.88
CA HIS A 75 3.75 -14.93 -13.45
C HIS A 75 4.71 -15.67 -14.37
N THR A 76 5.55 -16.53 -13.79
CA THR A 76 6.48 -17.40 -14.53
C THR A 76 6.43 -18.81 -13.93
N PRO A 77 6.95 -19.86 -14.60
CA PRO A 77 7.13 -21.15 -13.95
C PRO A 77 7.95 -21.03 -12.66
N MET A 78 8.95 -20.14 -12.66
CA MET A 78 9.75 -19.83 -11.49
C MET A 78 8.89 -19.30 -10.34
N THR A 79 7.89 -18.45 -10.61
CA THR A 79 6.93 -17.92 -9.62
C THR A 79 6.18 -19.02 -8.86
N ILE A 80 5.89 -20.16 -9.49
CA ILE A 80 5.25 -21.30 -8.82
C ILE A 80 6.24 -21.99 -7.89
N PHE A 81 7.50 -22.13 -8.30
CA PHE A 81 8.56 -22.75 -7.49
C PHE A 81 9.05 -21.86 -6.35
N THR A 82 9.26 -20.57 -6.61
CA THR A 82 9.70 -19.56 -5.63
C THR A 82 8.55 -19.04 -4.79
N ARG A 83 7.30 -19.35 -5.17
CA ARG A 83 6.07 -18.81 -4.58
C ARG A 83 6.13 -17.28 -4.46
N SER A 84 6.79 -16.64 -5.43
CA SER A 84 6.99 -15.19 -5.47
C SER A 84 6.35 -14.57 -6.71
N MET A 85 5.43 -13.63 -6.48
CA MET A 85 4.64 -12.95 -7.49
C MET A 85 4.98 -11.48 -7.54
N LYS A 86 5.10 -10.94 -8.76
CA LYS A 86 5.29 -9.50 -8.98
C LYS A 86 4.00 -8.89 -9.49
N VAL A 87 3.58 -7.82 -8.83
CA VAL A 87 2.36 -7.08 -9.10
C VAL A 87 2.73 -5.65 -9.45
N SER A 88 2.13 -5.10 -10.50
CA SER A 88 2.28 -3.69 -10.83
C SER A 88 0.93 -3.07 -11.15
N VAL A 89 0.68 -1.87 -10.64
CA VAL A 89 -0.50 -1.05 -10.93
C VAL A 89 -0.03 0.23 -11.62
N LYS A 90 -0.72 0.63 -12.70
CA LYS A 90 -0.47 1.89 -13.40
C LYS A 90 -1.76 2.67 -13.55
N GLY A 91 -1.76 3.93 -13.12
CA GLY A 91 -2.94 4.78 -13.14
C GLY A 91 -2.84 5.92 -12.13
N ILE A 92 -3.95 6.18 -11.42
CA ILE A 92 -4.02 7.15 -10.31
C ILE A 92 -3.03 6.76 -9.20
N TYR A 93 -2.82 5.47 -9.01
CA TYR A 93 -1.78 4.92 -8.16
C TYR A 93 -0.81 4.13 -9.04
N ASN A 94 0.48 4.47 -8.96
CA ASN A 94 1.54 3.71 -9.58
C ASN A 94 2.18 2.85 -8.49
N ALA A 95 1.93 1.54 -8.52
CA ALA A 95 2.39 0.63 -7.48
C ALA A 95 3.22 -0.50 -8.08
N GLU A 96 4.26 -0.90 -7.36
CA GLU A 96 4.97 -2.16 -7.58
C GLU A 96 4.98 -2.92 -6.27
N ALA A 97 4.70 -4.22 -6.32
CA ALA A 97 4.80 -5.09 -5.16
C ALA A 97 5.39 -6.44 -5.53
N GLU A 98 6.18 -7.00 -4.62
CA GLU A 98 6.67 -8.37 -4.67
C GLU A 98 6.12 -9.12 -3.47
N ILE A 99 5.35 -10.17 -3.76
CA ILE A 99 4.67 -10.99 -2.76
C ILE A 99 5.36 -12.35 -2.75
N SER A 100 5.94 -12.72 -1.62
CA SER A 100 6.51 -14.05 -1.35
C SER A 100 5.60 -14.82 -0.37
N GLU A 101 6.01 -15.98 0.14
CA GLU A 101 5.19 -16.75 1.10
C GLU A 101 4.88 -15.99 2.39
N ASP A 102 5.89 -15.32 2.94
CA ASP A 102 5.81 -14.72 4.27
C ASP A 102 5.85 -13.19 4.23
N LEU A 103 6.29 -12.60 3.11
CA LEU A 103 6.58 -11.18 3.02
C LEU A 103 6.03 -10.57 1.74
N MET A 104 5.37 -9.42 1.89
CA MET A 104 5.03 -8.52 0.80
C MET A 104 5.85 -7.24 0.92
N GLU A 105 6.63 -6.91 -0.10
CA GLU A 105 7.29 -5.61 -0.24
C GLU A 105 6.55 -4.79 -1.29
N PHE A 106 6.34 -3.49 -1.03
CA PHE A 106 5.62 -2.63 -1.95
C PHE A 106 6.19 -1.21 -2.01
N ASP A 107 6.01 -0.56 -3.15
CA ASP A 107 6.29 0.84 -3.41
C ASP A 107 5.12 1.43 -4.20
N VAL A 108 4.47 2.44 -3.65
CA VAL A 108 3.29 3.10 -4.22
C VAL A 108 3.60 4.57 -4.35
N THR A 109 3.41 5.12 -5.54
CA THR A 109 3.48 6.56 -5.80
C THR A 109 2.13 7.05 -6.34
N THR A 110 1.62 8.14 -5.77
CA THR A 110 0.36 8.75 -6.18
C THR A 110 0.41 10.27 -6.00
N SER A 111 -0.54 10.98 -6.59
CA SER A 111 -0.72 12.40 -6.30
C SER A 111 -1.43 12.57 -4.96
N GLY A 112 -1.03 13.56 -4.17
CA GLY A 112 -1.71 13.94 -2.92
C GLY A 112 -3.21 14.19 -3.12
N ARG A 113 -3.61 14.72 -4.28
CA ARG A 113 -5.03 14.92 -4.66
C ARG A 113 -5.83 13.61 -4.74
N ALA A 114 -5.18 12.50 -5.09
CA ALA A 114 -5.83 11.19 -5.09
C ALA A 114 -6.14 10.69 -3.65
N LEU A 115 -5.57 11.35 -2.64
CA LEU A 115 -5.77 11.07 -1.22
C LEU A 115 -6.73 12.07 -0.53
N ASP A 116 -7.39 12.96 -1.27
CA ASP A 116 -8.33 13.97 -0.74
C ASP A 116 -9.54 13.40 0.02
N PHE A 117 -9.73 12.07 0.00
CA PHE A 117 -10.73 11.39 0.83
C PHE A 117 -10.32 11.32 2.31
N ILE A 118 -9.03 11.51 2.62
CA ILE A 118 -8.53 11.71 3.98
C ILE A 118 -8.97 13.13 4.35
N LYS A 119 -10.10 13.25 5.05
CA LYS A 119 -10.70 14.54 5.44
C LYS A 119 -9.78 15.35 6.36
N GLU A 120 -10.13 16.62 6.53
CA GLU A 120 -9.57 17.58 7.50
C GLU A 120 -9.21 16.93 8.86
N PRO A 121 -8.10 17.34 9.50
CA PRO A 121 -7.39 18.62 9.31
C PRO A 121 -6.14 18.55 8.40
N VAL A 122 -5.92 17.46 7.66
CA VAL A 122 -4.71 17.27 6.83
C VAL A 122 -5.06 17.19 5.36
N SER A 123 -4.34 17.92 4.51
CA SER A 123 -4.36 17.70 3.06
C SER A 123 -2.94 17.55 2.50
N LEU A 124 -2.82 16.81 1.40
CA LEU A 124 -1.54 16.46 0.78
C LEU A 124 -1.48 17.05 -0.62
N ASN A 125 -0.40 17.75 -0.92
CA ASN A 125 -0.16 18.38 -2.22
C ASN A 125 1.14 17.84 -2.82
N GLY A 126 1.20 17.73 -4.15
CA GLY A 126 2.34 17.15 -4.86
C GLY A 126 2.28 15.62 -4.89
N ASN A 127 3.45 14.98 -4.98
CA ASN A 127 3.55 13.52 -4.99
C ASN A 127 3.64 12.97 -3.58
N VAL A 128 3.07 11.76 -3.43
CA VAL A 128 3.14 10.96 -2.21
C VAL A 128 3.68 9.59 -2.59
N ARG A 129 4.75 9.18 -1.91
CA ARG A 129 5.37 7.86 -2.05
C ARG A 129 5.21 7.09 -0.74
N ILE A 130 4.76 5.85 -0.83
CA ILE A 130 4.57 4.96 0.31
C ILE A 130 5.32 3.66 -0.01
N GLN A 131 6.32 3.35 0.79
CA GLN A 131 7.08 2.11 0.71
C GLN A 131 6.81 1.28 1.94
N GLY A 132 6.71 -0.03 1.80
CA GLY A 132 6.50 -0.85 2.98
C GLY A 132 6.84 -2.32 2.82
N LYS A 133 6.93 -2.97 3.97
CA LYS A 133 7.11 -4.41 4.13
C LYS A 133 6.02 -4.91 5.06
N ILE A 134 5.26 -5.90 4.63
CA ILE A 134 4.14 -6.49 5.37
C ILE A 134 4.43 -7.99 5.54
N ASP A 135 4.42 -8.46 6.78
CA ASP A 135 4.36 -9.88 7.07
C ASP A 135 2.96 -10.40 6.73
N ILE A 136 2.85 -11.34 5.81
CA ILE A 136 1.58 -11.87 5.31
C ILE A 136 0.84 -12.64 6.42
N LYS A 137 1.55 -13.18 7.42
CA LYS A 137 0.95 -13.79 8.62
C LYS A 137 0.31 -12.74 9.55
N GLY A 138 0.54 -11.44 9.28
CA GLY A 138 -0.16 -10.32 9.91
C GLY A 138 0.42 -9.89 11.25
N ASP A 139 1.63 -10.34 11.58
CA ASP A 139 2.25 -10.08 12.88
C ASP A 139 2.88 -8.68 12.94
N SER A 140 3.47 -8.21 11.84
CA SER A 140 4.06 -6.87 11.77
C SER A 140 4.09 -6.32 10.35
N SER A 141 4.09 -5.00 10.25
CA SER A 141 4.33 -4.27 9.01
C SER A 141 5.08 -2.99 9.31
N ARG A 142 5.96 -2.60 8.40
CA ARG A 142 6.68 -1.33 8.46
C ARG A 142 6.47 -0.57 7.18
N ILE A 143 6.08 0.69 7.31
CA ILE A 143 5.70 1.57 6.22
C ILE A 143 6.48 2.87 6.37
N LYS A 144 7.10 3.32 5.30
CA LYS A 144 7.67 4.65 5.16
C LYS A 144 6.81 5.43 4.18
N ALA A 145 6.39 6.62 4.55
CA ALA A 145 5.69 7.53 3.65
C ALA A 145 6.51 8.80 3.46
N GLN A 146 6.46 9.35 2.25
CA GLN A 146 7.03 10.64 1.91
C GLN A 146 6.00 11.43 1.12
N ALA A 147 5.82 12.70 1.46
CA ALA A 147 4.98 13.63 0.73
C ALA A 147 5.74 14.91 0.46
N ASP A 148 5.60 15.44 -0.76
CA ASP A 148 6.25 16.69 -1.15
C ASP A 148 5.75 17.86 -0.27
N LYS A 149 4.44 17.92 -0.04
CA LYS A 149 3.80 18.98 0.73
C LYS A 149 2.61 18.47 1.54
N MET A 150 2.55 18.87 2.81
CA MET A 150 1.42 18.64 3.70
C MET A 150 0.88 19.97 4.21
N LEU A 151 -0.42 20.16 4.14
CA LEU A 151 -1.13 21.25 4.79
C LEU A 151 -1.81 20.68 6.05
N LEU A 152 -1.61 21.36 7.17
CA LEU A 152 -2.24 21.02 8.44
C LEU A 152 -3.01 22.24 8.93
N GLU A 153 -4.31 22.06 9.14
CA GLU A 153 -5.11 23.08 9.82
C GLU A 153 -4.80 23.05 11.32
N THR A 154 -4.41 24.20 11.86
CA THR A 154 -4.12 24.38 13.29
C THR A 154 -4.99 25.50 13.86
N PRO A 155 -5.10 25.62 15.21
CA PRO A 155 -5.77 26.77 15.83
C PRO A 155 -5.21 28.15 15.44
N LEU A 156 -4.00 28.20 14.86
CA LEU A 156 -3.37 29.45 14.39
C LEU A 156 -3.57 29.69 12.88
N GLY A 157 -4.29 28.80 12.19
CA GLY A 157 -4.48 28.81 10.73
C GLY A 157 -3.84 27.60 10.04
N GLU A 158 -3.99 27.55 8.72
CA GLU A 158 -3.38 26.51 7.88
C GLU A 158 -1.85 26.67 7.84
N MET A 159 -1.15 25.56 8.05
CA MET A 159 0.31 25.48 8.05
C MET A 159 0.79 24.55 6.95
N THR A 160 1.80 25.00 6.22
CA THR A 160 2.46 24.22 5.17
C THR A 160 3.75 23.60 5.69
N PHE A 161 3.93 22.32 5.43
CA PHE A 161 5.16 21.57 5.62
C PHE A 161 5.62 20.97 4.30
N GLU A 162 6.91 21.09 4.00
CA GLU A 162 7.51 20.52 2.80
C GLU A 162 8.38 19.29 3.16
N ASN A 163 8.53 18.38 2.20
CA ASN A 163 9.35 17.16 2.34
C ASN A 163 9.01 16.36 3.61
N VAL A 164 7.71 16.09 3.80
CA VAL A 164 7.25 15.36 4.97
C VAL A 164 7.59 13.89 4.83
N SER A 165 8.26 13.33 5.83
CA SER A 165 8.56 11.89 5.92
C SER A 165 7.93 11.28 7.16
N ALA A 166 7.44 10.05 7.04
CA ALA A 166 6.88 9.29 8.15
C ALA A 166 7.44 7.86 8.20
N ASP A 167 7.71 7.35 9.40
CA ASP A 167 8.06 5.95 9.66
C ASP A 167 7.01 5.36 10.60
N ILE A 168 6.33 4.32 10.12
CA ILE A 168 5.14 3.75 10.71
C ILE A 168 5.37 2.25 10.85
N GLU A 169 5.04 1.71 12.02
CA GLU A 169 5.01 0.28 12.29
C GLU A 169 3.59 -0.10 12.70
N SER A 170 3.08 -1.24 12.23
CA SER A 170 1.77 -1.73 12.62
C SER A 170 1.85 -3.18 13.04
N ALA A 171 1.34 -3.45 14.24
CA ALA A 171 1.26 -4.78 14.84
C ALA A 171 -0.15 -4.97 15.42
N LYS A 172 -0.86 -6.00 14.94
CA LYS A 172 -2.22 -6.35 15.35
C LYS A 172 -3.22 -5.19 15.24
N SER A 173 -3.57 -4.55 16.35
CA SER A 173 -4.54 -3.44 16.44
C SER A 173 -3.89 -2.11 16.82
N ARG A 174 -2.56 -2.04 16.79
CA ARG A 174 -1.80 -0.84 17.12
C ARG A 174 -0.91 -0.45 15.94
N VAL A 175 -1.02 0.80 15.53
CA VAL A 175 -0.07 1.46 14.63
C VAL A 175 0.79 2.38 15.49
N THR A 176 2.09 2.20 15.46
CA THR A 176 3.08 3.07 16.07
C THR A 176 3.63 3.99 14.99
N ILE A 177 3.54 5.30 15.22
CA ILE A 177 4.15 6.31 14.38
C ILE A 177 5.47 6.68 15.04
N ASN A 178 6.56 6.12 14.53
CA ASN A 178 7.90 6.28 15.07
C ASN A 178 8.39 7.72 14.88
N SER A 179 8.09 8.30 13.72
CA SER A 179 8.36 9.70 13.43
C SER A 179 7.52 10.21 12.28
N ILE A 180 7.10 11.47 12.35
CA ILE A 180 6.68 12.32 11.24
C ILE A 180 7.57 13.55 11.30
N LYS A 181 8.29 13.85 10.21
CA LYS A 181 9.26 14.96 10.14
C LYS A 181 9.08 15.78 8.88
N SER A 182 9.38 17.07 8.95
CA SER A 182 9.58 17.94 7.78
C SER A 182 10.88 18.73 7.92
N ASP A 183 11.61 18.89 6.82
CA ASP A 183 12.98 19.40 6.81
C ASP A 183 13.10 20.77 6.11
N ASP A 184 12.18 21.70 6.38
CA ASP A 184 12.19 23.04 5.78
C ASP A 184 11.85 24.16 6.80
N ARG A 185 11.53 25.38 6.32
CA ARG A 185 11.22 26.59 7.12
C ARG A 185 10.27 26.33 8.29
N ASN A 186 9.29 25.47 8.09
CA ASN A 186 8.44 24.94 9.15
C ASN A 186 8.90 23.51 9.47
N GLU A 187 9.46 23.31 10.66
CA GLU A 187 9.85 21.99 11.13
C GLU A 187 8.66 21.34 11.84
N LEU A 188 8.34 20.11 11.46
CA LEU A 188 7.43 19.23 12.17
C LEU A 188 8.24 18.08 12.75
N ASN A 189 7.95 17.70 13.99
CA ASN A 189 8.48 16.46 14.56
C ASN A 189 7.44 15.86 15.49
N MET A 190 6.78 14.79 15.05
CA MET A 190 5.73 14.12 15.82
C MET A 190 5.97 12.61 15.89
N LYS A 191 5.49 12.00 16.97
CA LYS A 191 5.45 10.55 17.16
C LYS A 191 4.22 10.17 17.98
N GLY A 192 3.82 8.91 17.93
CA GLY A 192 2.66 8.50 18.69
C GLY A 192 2.12 7.15 18.28
N THR A 193 0.85 6.93 18.58
CA THR A 193 0.18 5.66 18.30
C THR A 193 -1.25 5.87 17.83
N ILE A 194 -1.74 4.95 17.01
CA ILE A 194 -3.13 4.82 16.64
C ILE A 194 -3.60 3.44 17.10
N ARG A 195 -4.69 3.40 17.88
CA ARG A 195 -5.35 2.16 18.30
C ARG A 195 -6.52 1.90 17.36
N LEU A 196 -6.34 0.92 16.47
CA LEU A 196 -7.31 0.57 15.45
C LEU A 196 -8.48 -0.24 16.04
N LYS A 197 -9.70 0.26 15.82
CA LYS A 197 -10.93 -0.51 16.05
C LYS A 197 -11.37 -1.12 14.72
N ARG A 198 -10.96 -2.37 14.47
CA ARG A 198 -11.13 -3.07 13.18
C ARG A 198 -12.57 -3.09 12.64
N ILE A 199 -13.57 -3.11 13.52
CA ILE A 199 -15.00 -3.14 13.14
C ILE A 199 -15.53 -1.72 12.86
N HIS A 200 -15.00 -0.71 13.55
CA HIS A 200 -15.42 0.68 13.46
C HIS A 200 -14.18 1.57 13.33
N MET A 201 -13.57 1.58 12.13
CA MET A 201 -12.36 2.35 11.86
C MET A 201 -12.45 3.83 12.29
N PRO A 202 -13.58 4.55 12.09
CA PRO A 202 -13.74 5.92 12.56
C PRO A 202 -13.47 6.11 14.07
N ASP A 203 -13.84 5.12 14.89
CA ASP A 203 -13.66 5.16 16.35
C ASP A 203 -12.23 4.83 16.82
N SER A 204 -11.30 4.61 15.89
CA SER A 204 -9.90 4.35 16.22
C SER A 204 -9.29 5.58 16.90
N GLU A 205 -8.57 5.35 17.99
CA GLU A 205 -8.03 6.41 18.83
C GLU A 205 -6.65 6.82 18.33
N VAL A 206 -6.45 8.12 18.12
CA VAL A 206 -5.18 8.72 17.69
C VAL A 206 -4.60 9.48 18.86
N ALA A 207 -3.31 9.24 19.13
CA ALA A 207 -2.54 10.00 20.10
C ALA A 207 -1.16 10.30 19.52
N LEU A 208 -0.99 11.50 18.98
CA LEU A 208 0.25 11.99 18.40
C LEU A 208 0.74 13.21 19.18
N ASN A 209 2.02 13.24 19.51
CA ASN A 209 2.64 14.31 20.26
C ASN A 209 3.98 14.68 19.65
N GLY A 210 4.33 15.95 19.74
CA GLY A 210 5.55 16.44 19.13
C GLY A 210 5.73 17.94 19.27
N SER A 211 6.46 18.50 18.33
CA SER A 211 6.71 19.92 18.25
C SER A 211 6.62 20.42 16.83
N ILE A 212 6.21 21.67 16.70
CA ILE A 212 6.27 22.44 15.47
C ILE A 212 7.19 23.63 15.68
N LYS A 213 7.98 24.00 14.67
CA LYS A 213 8.75 25.25 14.66
C LYS A 213 8.15 26.20 13.63
N LEU A 214 7.80 27.40 14.07
CA LEU A 214 7.17 28.44 13.28
C LEU A 214 7.90 29.76 13.50
N ALA A 215 8.35 30.42 12.44
CA ALA A 215 9.03 31.71 12.51
C ALA A 215 10.16 31.75 13.58
N GLY A 216 10.88 30.64 13.74
CA GLY A 216 11.96 30.49 14.74
C GLY A 216 11.52 30.06 16.14
N GLN A 217 10.22 30.05 16.46
CA GLN A 217 9.70 29.60 17.75
C GLN A 217 9.22 28.15 17.69
N ARG A 218 9.64 27.33 18.67
CA ARG A 218 9.18 25.95 18.79
C ARG A 218 8.01 25.88 19.77
N LYS A 219 6.89 25.30 19.35
CA LYS A 219 5.69 25.04 20.17
C LYS A 219 5.43 23.55 20.27
N SER A 220 4.79 23.13 21.35
CA SER A 220 4.33 21.75 21.50
C SER A 220 3.06 21.57 20.69
N LEU A 221 2.97 20.47 19.95
CA LEU A 221 1.79 20.11 19.17
C LEU A 221 1.35 18.71 19.58
N SER A 222 0.07 18.58 19.93
CA SER A 222 -0.57 17.28 20.08
C SER A 222 -1.78 17.16 19.16
N ILE A 223 -1.96 15.98 18.57
CA ILE A 223 -3.15 15.64 17.78
C ILE A 223 -3.73 14.41 18.44
N ASN A 224 -4.84 14.60 19.14
CA ASN A 224 -5.52 13.56 19.88
C ASN A 224 -6.99 13.48 19.46
N GLY A 225 -7.59 12.30 19.55
CA GLY A 225 -9.01 12.12 19.29
C GLY A 225 -9.33 10.82 18.58
N LYS A 226 -10.41 10.83 17.80
CA LYS A 226 -10.81 9.74 16.92
C LYS A 226 -10.38 10.07 15.49
N ILE A 227 -10.21 9.07 14.63
CA ILE A 227 -9.83 9.30 13.21
C ILE A 227 -10.82 10.24 12.51
N ASP A 228 -12.11 10.17 12.84
CA ASP A 228 -13.15 11.03 12.27
C ASP A 228 -13.28 12.41 12.93
N ASN A 229 -12.56 12.65 14.03
CA ASN A 229 -12.65 13.86 14.83
C ASN A 229 -11.33 14.11 15.57
N LEU A 230 -10.34 14.58 14.83
CA LEU A 230 -9.01 14.91 15.33
C LEU A 230 -8.96 16.36 15.79
N HIS A 231 -8.37 16.59 16.97
CA HIS A 231 -8.21 17.92 17.56
C HIS A 231 -6.73 18.26 17.71
N PRO A 232 -6.17 19.12 16.83
CA PRO A 232 -4.84 19.67 17.02
C PRO A 232 -4.84 20.68 18.18
N VAL A 233 -3.95 20.48 19.15
CA VAL A 233 -3.75 21.38 20.30
C VAL A 233 -2.32 21.89 20.27
N LEU A 234 -2.18 23.22 20.28
CA LEU A 234 -0.88 23.90 20.39
C LEU A 234 -0.70 24.40 21.82
N ASN A 235 0.40 24.00 22.47
CA ASN A 235 0.83 24.48 23.78
C ASN A 235 2.15 25.23 23.70
#